data_AF-A0A2E9SUX5-F1
#
_entry.id   AF-A0A2E9SUX5-F1
#
_cell.length_a   1.000
_cell.length_b   1.000
_cell.length_c   1.000
_cell.angle_alpha   90.00
_cell.angle_beta   90.00
_cell.angle_gamma   90.00
#
_symmetry.space_group_name_H-M   'P 1'
#
loop_
_entity.id
_entity.type
_entity.pdbx_description
1 polymer ?
#
loop_
_entity_poly.entity_id
_entity_poly.type
_entity_poly.pdbx_seq_one_letter_code
_entity_poly.pdbx_strand_id
1 'polypeptide(L)'
;MVLDHHATPDEVGRVFAQTRPKLAMLTHLVLLPPDPMPINAVTGSVASEYDGMVLVAEDLMTIEIGLNITVIPFGHGRSGSR
;
A
#
# COMPACT_ATOMS: atom_id res chain seq x y z
N MET A 1 -12.72 5.38 -19.02
CA MET A 1 -11.34 4.86 -19.16
C MET A 1 -10.95 4.15 -17.87
N VAL A 2 -9.87 3.36 -17.84
CA VAL A 2 -9.44 2.65 -16.60
C VAL A 2 -9.26 3.64 -15.44
N LEU A 3 -8.63 4.81 -15.69
CA LEU A 3 -8.38 5.82 -14.66
C LEU A 3 -9.64 6.42 -14.03
N ASP A 4 -10.74 6.53 -14.78
CA ASP A 4 -12.01 7.13 -14.30
C ASP A 4 -12.74 6.27 -13.25
N HIS A 5 -12.25 5.05 -13.01
CA HIS A 5 -12.84 4.10 -12.06
C HIS A 5 -11.86 3.67 -10.96
N HIS A 6 -10.66 4.26 -10.92
CA HIS A 6 -9.67 4.00 -9.88
C HIS A 6 -9.54 5.24 -8.98
N ALA A 7 -9.08 5.04 -7.76
CA ALA A 7 -8.73 6.15 -6.87
C ALA A 7 -7.33 6.66 -7.23
N THR A 8 -7.18 7.98 -7.29
CA THR A 8 -5.87 8.64 -7.33
C THR A 8 -5.16 8.51 -5.98
N PRO A 9 -3.83 8.66 -5.90
CA PRO A 9 -3.13 8.53 -4.63
C PRO A 9 -3.53 9.61 -3.59
N ASP A 10 -3.84 10.84 -4.02
CA ASP A 10 -4.39 11.88 -3.12
C ASP A 10 -5.75 11.46 -2.54
N GLU A 11 -6.65 10.90 -3.35
CA GLU A 11 -7.95 10.40 -2.87
C GLU A 11 -7.78 9.23 -1.90
N VAL A 12 -6.84 8.32 -2.15
CA VAL A 12 -6.50 7.24 -1.21
C VAL A 12 -6.00 7.81 0.11
N GLY A 13 -5.10 8.81 0.07
CA GLY A 13 -4.62 9.51 1.26
C GLY A 13 -5.75 10.14 2.07
N ARG A 14 -6.71 10.80 1.42
CA ARG A 14 -7.90 11.37 2.08
C ARG A 14 -8.76 10.29 2.74
N VAL A 15 -8.93 9.13 2.11
CA VAL A 15 -9.66 8.00 2.70
C VAL A 15 -8.91 7.44 3.92
N PHE A 16 -7.57 7.30 3.87
CA PHE A 16 -6.78 6.87 5.02
C PHE A 16 -6.82 7.88 6.17
N ALA A 17 -6.77 9.18 5.87
CA ALA A 17 -6.90 10.25 6.87
C ALA A 17 -8.26 10.22 7.58
N GLN A 18 -9.34 9.94 6.86
CA GLN A 18 -10.69 9.83 7.43
C GLN A 18 -10.87 8.55 8.25
N THR A 19 -10.34 7.42 7.78
CA THR A 19 -10.58 6.10 8.38
C THR A 19 -9.57 5.72 9.45
N ARG A 20 -8.40 6.38 9.48
CA ARG A 20 -7.33 6.18 10.48
C ARG A 20 -7.03 4.68 10.74
N PRO A 21 -6.72 3.88 9.70
CA PRO A 21 -6.53 2.44 9.88
C PRO A 21 -5.30 2.16 10.76
N LYS A 22 -5.29 0.98 11.41
CA LYS A 22 -4.10 0.49 12.16
C LYS A 22 -2.92 0.19 11.24
N LEU A 23 -3.19 -0.17 9.99
CA LEU A 23 -2.21 -0.34 8.91
C LEU A 23 -2.87 0.11 7.60
N ALA A 24 -2.27 1.07 6.91
CA ALA A 24 -2.66 1.45 5.56
C ALA A 24 -1.77 0.72 4.54
N MET A 25 -2.38 0.22 3.46
CA MET A 25 -1.65 -0.53 2.44
C MET A 25 -2.17 -0.20 1.04
N LEU A 26 -1.23 0.05 0.12
CA LEU A 26 -1.50 0.22 -1.30
C LEU A 26 -1.37 -1.15 -2.00
N THR A 27 -2.39 -1.48 -2.77
CA THR A 27 -2.43 -2.65 -3.67
C THR A 27 -3.04 -2.22 -5.01
N HIS A 28 -3.04 -3.10 -6.00
CA HIS A 28 -3.65 -2.87 -7.32
C HIS A 28 -3.17 -1.56 -7.96
N LEU A 29 -1.85 -1.35 -7.97
CA LEU A 29 -1.23 -0.18 -8.57
C LEU A 29 -1.16 -0.31 -10.09
N VAL A 30 -1.80 0.61 -10.80
CA VAL A 30 -1.80 0.67 -12.27
C VAL A 30 -0.76 1.69 -12.72
N LEU A 31 0.45 1.23 -13.03
CA LEU A 31 1.56 2.06 -13.52
C LEU A 31 1.69 1.93 -15.04
N LEU A 32 1.17 2.91 -15.78
CA LEU A 32 1.04 2.83 -17.24
C LEU A 32 2.30 3.32 -17.98
N PRO A 33 2.71 2.65 -19.07
CA PRO A 33 3.77 3.14 -19.96
C PRO A 33 3.33 4.36 -20.79
N PRO A 34 4.26 5.14 -21.38
CA PRO A 34 5.71 4.92 -21.37
C PRO A 34 6.44 5.43 -20.12
N ASP A 35 5.78 6.25 -19.31
CA ASP A 35 6.38 6.92 -18.16
C ASP A 35 5.58 6.61 -16.88
N PRO A 36 5.76 5.41 -16.30
CA PRO A 36 5.06 5.03 -15.09
C PRO A 36 5.51 5.88 -13.91
N MET A 37 4.55 6.38 -13.11
CA MET A 37 4.86 7.07 -11.87
C MET A 37 5.72 6.17 -10.95
N PRO A 38 6.85 6.66 -10.42
CA PRO A 38 7.66 5.85 -9.53
C PRO A 38 6.93 5.68 -8.19
N ILE A 39 7.12 4.52 -7.54
CA ILE A 39 6.40 4.16 -6.30
C ILE A 39 6.57 5.21 -5.19
N ASN A 40 7.74 5.85 -5.10
CA ASN A 40 7.99 6.90 -4.13
C ASN A 40 7.15 8.18 -4.38
N ALA A 41 6.80 8.47 -5.63
CA ALA A 41 5.89 9.56 -5.95
C ALA A 41 4.43 9.19 -5.61
N VAL A 42 4.03 7.94 -5.83
CA VAL A 42 2.71 7.43 -5.40
C VAL A 42 2.58 7.55 -3.88
N THR A 43 3.54 7.03 -3.12
CA THR A 43 3.50 7.11 -1.66
C THR A 43 3.67 8.53 -1.14
N GLY A 44 4.46 9.37 -1.83
CA GLY A 44 4.59 10.79 -1.50
C GLY A 44 3.28 11.57 -1.64
N SER A 45 2.48 11.29 -2.67
CA SER A 45 1.16 11.90 -2.86
C SER A 45 0.18 11.45 -1.78
N VAL A 46 0.11 10.15 -1.44
CA VAL A 46 -0.66 9.66 -0.28
C VAL A 46 -0.23 10.34 1.02
N ALA A 47 1.08 10.49 1.24
CA ALA A 47 1.65 11.09 2.44
C ALA A 47 1.36 12.60 2.58
N SER A 48 0.96 13.27 1.49
CA SER A 48 0.53 14.68 1.55
C SER A 48 -0.82 14.85 2.25
N GLU A 49 -1.63 13.80 2.30
CA GLU A 49 -2.98 13.79 2.88
C GLU A 49 -3.06 12.91 4.15
N TYR A 50 -2.18 11.91 4.32
CA TYR A 50 -2.19 10.96 5.44
C TYR A 50 -0.81 10.80 6.10
N ASP A 51 -0.75 10.94 7.42
CA ASP A 51 0.47 10.93 8.23
C ASP A 51 0.82 9.58 8.87
N GLY A 52 -0.01 8.55 8.67
CA GLY A 52 0.22 7.22 9.22
C GLY A 52 1.13 6.36 8.35
N MET A 53 1.49 5.18 8.86
CA MET A 53 2.29 4.22 8.11
C MET A 53 1.52 3.67 6.92
N VAL A 54 2.09 3.84 5.72
CA VAL A 54 1.59 3.27 4.47
C VAL A 54 2.60 2.26 3.95
N LEU A 55 2.13 1.04 3.67
CA LEU A 55 2.92 0.01 3.02
C LEU A 55 2.49 -0.16 1.56
N VAL A 56 3.44 -0.51 0.69
CA VAL A 56 3.14 -0.99 -0.65
C VAL A 56 3.21 -2.51 -0.60
N ALA A 57 2.10 -3.17 -0.94
CA ALA A 57 2.05 -4.62 -0.94
C ALA A 57 2.98 -5.20 -2.02
N GLU A 58 3.58 -6.36 -1.72
CA GLU A 58 4.22 -7.21 -2.70
C GLU A 58 3.42 -8.51 -2.83
N ASP A 59 3.52 -9.16 -3.99
CA ASP A 59 2.90 -10.45 -4.20
C ASP A 59 3.37 -11.46 -3.14
N LEU A 60 2.42 -12.21 -2.59
CA LEU A 60 2.65 -13.23 -1.55
C LEU A 60 3.18 -12.69 -0.20
N MET A 61 3.08 -11.38 0.06
CA MET A 61 3.22 -10.82 1.40
C MET A 61 2.18 -11.43 2.36
N THR A 62 2.60 -11.76 3.58
CA THR A 62 1.71 -12.21 4.66
C THR A 62 1.55 -11.11 5.70
N ILE A 63 0.31 -10.88 6.14
CA ILE A 63 -0.01 -9.98 7.26
C ILE A 63 -0.64 -10.81 8.37
N GLU A 64 -0.04 -10.77 9.55
CA GLU A 64 -0.62 -11.34 10.77
C GLU A 64 -1.24 -10.22 11.60
N ILE A 65 -2.53 -10.35 11.91
CA ILE A 65 -3.30 -9.35 12.66
C ILE A 65 -3.64 -9.92 14.04
N GLY A 66 -3.05 -9.35 15.09
CA GLY A 66 -3.35 -9.67 16.49
C GLY A 66 -3.39 -8.41 17.36
N LEU A 67 -2.86 -8.50 18.58
CA LEU A 67 -2.61 -7.30 19.41
C LEU A 67 -1.65 -6.34 18.70
N ASN A 68 -0.66 -6.90 18.01
CA ASN A 68 0.24 -6.21 17.10
C ASN A 68 -0.04 -6.62 15.65
N ILE A 69 0.42 -5.81 14.70
CA ILE A 69 0.40 -6.16 13.28
C ILE A 69 1.83 -6.53 12.87
N THR A 70 2.00 -7.71 12.28
CA THR A 70 3.27 -8.17 11.73
C THR A 70 3.15 -8.27 10.22
N VAL A 71 4.12 -7.73 9.50
CA VAL A 71 4.20 -7.80 8.04
C VAL A 71 5.40 -8.66 7.66
N ILE A 72 5.15 -9.74 6.93
CA ILE A 72 6.13 -10.76 6.57
C ILE A 72 6.31 -10.70 5.04
N PRO A 73 7.47 -10.21 4.56
CA PRO A 73 7.80 -10.23 3.14
C PRO A 73 7.85 -11.68 2.61
N PHE A 74 7.49 -11.89 1.36
CA PHE A 74 7.43 -13.22 0.73
C PHE A 74 8.74 -13.99 0.89
N GLY A 75 9.89 -13.31 0.72
CA GLY A 75 11.21 -13.92 0.84
C GLY A 75 11.61 -14.38 2.25
N HIS A 76 10.92 -13.90 3.29
CA HIS A 76 11.27 -14.16 4.69
C HIS A 76 10.36 -15.20 5.36
N GLY A 77 9.16 -15.46 4.81
CA GLY A 77 8.20 -16.44 5.34
C GLY A 77 8.58 -17.91 5.13
N ARG A 78 9.61 -18.23 4.33
CA ARG A 78 10.03 -19.61 4.01
C ARG A 78 10.93 -20.29 5.05
N SER A 79 11.32 -19.59 6.13
CA SER A 79 12.26 -20.13 7.12
C SER A 79 11.61 -20.91 8.28
N GLY A 80 10.28 -21.02 8.34
CA GLY A 80 9.57 -21.74 9.41
C GLY A 80 8.79 -22.95 8.91
N SER A 81 9.10 -24.12 9.48
CA SER A 81 8.40 -25.41 9.35
C SER A 81 8.82 -26.34 8.20
N ARG A 82 9.89 -27.12 8.45
CA ARG A 82 9.92 -28.57 8.20
C ARG A 82 10.17 -29.27 9.51
#